data_AF-A0A7Y4L7P0-F1
#
_entry.id   AF-A0A7Y4L7P0-F1
#
_cell.length_a   1.000
_cell.length_b   1.000
_cell.length_c   1.000
_cell.angle_alpha   90.00
_cell.angle_beta   90.00
_cell.angle_gamma   90.00
#
_symmetry.space_group_name_H-M   'P 1'
#
loop_
_entity.id
_entity.type
_entity.pdbx_description
1 polymer ?
#
loop_
_entity_poly.entity_id
_entity_poly.type
_entity_poly.pdbx_seq_one_letter_code
_entity_poly.pdbx_strand_id
1 'polypeptide(L)'
;MTMVSVGQRVSCRVLGELKLQVDGAPVEVRGVRLRRLLTALVLADGHPVADDELADLLWPEKAPADVLKGLRVLVWRLRSALGSAGDCLQRTPSGYCLVVASDHRRFADLVASGLYRVSIRDSVGGVQELGEALALWRGEPWQDLAAVGRVDGARARLVELRELALEEREAGRLAMGNGWVAVRSLTRLVADSPYRERRWELLARGYLEIGQPDRAYAELRRFRTLLADGLGLDPGPTLTALERRLGESATVVPRRVAWRWR
;
A
#
# COMPACT_ATOMS: atom_id res chain seq x y z
N MET A 1 -17.05 -5.75 -32.51
CA MET A 1 -17.49 -4.45 -31.97
C MET A 1 -18.70 -4.72 -31.08
N THR A 2 -18.43 -5.18 -29.87
CA THR A 2 -19.48 -5.60 -28.92
C THR A 2 -19.86 -4.37 -28.13
N MET A 3 -21.13 -3.97 -28.22
CA MET A 3 -21.69 -2.88 -27.43
C MET A 3 -21.46 -3.17 -25.95
N VAL A 4 -20.58 -2.40 -25.32
CA VAL A 4 -20.53 -2.25 -23.86
C VAL A 4 -21.87 -1.64 -23.48
N SER A 5 -22.69 -2.41 -22.77
CA SER A 5 -23.92 -1.92 -22.17
C SER A 5 -23.58 -0.70 -21.32
N VAL A 6 -24.12 0.46 -21.70
CA VAL A 6 -24.14 1.63 -20.84
C VAL A 6 -25.00 1.27 -19.63
N GLY A 7 -24.42 1.23 -18.43
CA GLY A 7 -25.21 1.52 -17.23
C GLY A 7 -24.77 0.94 -15.90
N GLN A 8 -23.93 -0.10 -15.84
CA GLN A 8 -23.61 -0.73 -14.54
C GLN A 8 -22.14 -0.69 -14.18
N ARG A 9 -21.81 -0.06 -13.05
CA ARG A 9 -20.44 0.02 -12.51
C ARG A 9 -20.22 -1.10 -11.51
N VAL A 10 -19.53 -2.14 -11.93
CA VAL A 10 -19.03 -3.19 -11.03
C VAL A 10 -17.70 -2.74 -10.43
N SER A 11 -17.59 -2.80 -9.10
CA SER A 11 -16.35 -2.49 -8.41
C SER A 11 -16.03 -3.51 -7.33
N CYS A 12 -14.75 -3.77 -7.16
CA CYS A 12 -14.20 -4.64 -6.13
C CYS A 12 -13.30 -3.85 -5.20
N ARG A 13 -13.47 -4.08 -3.91
CA ARG A 13 -12.73 -3.45 -2.83
C ARG A 13 -11.97 -4.55 -2.10
N VAL A 14 -10.65 -4.52 -2.21
CA VAL A 14 -9.75 -5.57 -1.71
C VAL A 14 -8.68 -5.05 -0.75
N LEU A 15 -8.51 -3.73 -0.59
CA LEU A 15 -7.61 -3.14 0.41
C LEU A 15 -8.25 -3.17 1.82
N GLY A 16 -8.45 -4.38 2.34
CA GLY A 16 -9.23 -4.73 3.53
C GLY A 16 -10.01 -6.02 3.25
N GLU A 17 -11.15 -6.21 3.92
CA GLU A 17 -12.08 -7.27 3.54
C GLU A 17 -12.56 -7.12 2.08
N LEU A 18 -12.60 -8.24 1.35
CA LEU A 18 -13.14 -8.36 0.00
C LEU A 18 -14.62 -7.97 -0.02
N LYS A 19 -14.93 -6.90 -0.75
CA LYS A 19 -16.31 -6.44 -1.01
C LYS A 19 -16.53 -6.27 -2.52
N LEU A 20 -17.64 -6.79 -3.01
CA LEU A 20 -18.10 -6.62 -4.39
C LEU A 20 -19.30 -5.67 -4.39
N GLN A 21 -19.35 -4.76 -5.35
CA GLN A 21 -20.46 -3.82 -5.51
C GLN A 21 -20.90 -3.72 -6.97
N VAL A 22 -22.20 -3.58 -7.19
CA VAL A 22 -22.80 -3.24 -8.50
C VAL A 22 -23.60 -1.95 -8.29
N ASP A 23 -23.26 -0.90 -9.03
CA ASP A 23 -23.88 0.43 -8.90
C ASP A 23 -23.84 0.98 -7.47
N GLY A 24 -22.77 0.65 -6.74
CA GLY A 24 -22.56 1.03 -5.34
C GLY A 24 -23.29 0.13 -4.31
N ALA A 25 -24.27 -0.67 -4.73
CA ALA A 25 -24.94 -1.62 -3.85
C ALA A 25 -24.06 -2.86 -3.58
N PRO A 26 -23.95 -3.32 -2.32
CA PRO A 26 -23.15 -4.49 -1.99
C PRO A 26 -23.73 -5.77 -2.60
N VAL A 27 -22.85 -6.59 -3.17
CA VAL A 27 -23.16 -7.94 -3.68
C VAL A 27 -22.53 -8.97 -2.76
N GLU A 28 -23.34 -9.93 -2.32
CA GLU A 28 -22.89 -10.96 -1.41
C GLU A 28 -22.14 -12.08 -2.14
N VAL A 29 -20.89 -12.34 -1.70
CA VAL A 29 -20.04 -13.39 -2.26
C VAL A 29 -19.83 -14.48 -1.19
N ARG A 30 -20.82 -15.36 -1.04
CA ARG A 30 -20.80 -16.42 -0.02
C ARG A 30 -19.85 -17.57 -0.39
N GLY A 31 -18.99 -17.93 0.57
CA GLY A 31 -18.17 -19.14 0.52
C GLY A 31 -16.72 -18.90 0.06
N VAL A 32 -15.78 -19.56 0.74
CA VAL A 32 -14.33 -19.36 0.53
C VAL A 32 -13.88 -19.55 -0.91
N ARG A 33 -14.41 -20.56 -1.62
CA ARG A 33 -14.05 -20.84 -3.01
C ARG A 33 -14.55 -19.75 -3.97
N LEU A 34 -15.75 -19.23 -3.76
CA LEU A 34 -16.28 -18.15 -4.60
C LEU A 34 -15.47 -16.85 -4.42
N ARG A 35 -15.09 -16.55 -3.17
CA ARG A 35 -14.21 -15.42 -2.84
C ARG A 35 -12.80 -15.59 -3.42
N ARG A 36 -12.22 -16.79 -3.38
CA ARG A 36 -10.94 -17.11 -4.04
C ARG A 36 -11.01 -16.92 -5.56
N LEU A 37 -12.09 -17.40 -6.20
CA LEU A 37 -12.31 -17.21 -7.65
C LEU A 37 -12.35 -15.72 -7.99
N LEU A 38 -13.15 -14.94 -7.25
CA LEU A 38 -13.24 -13.49 -7.45
C LEU A 38 -11.88 -12.82 -7.28
N THR A 39 -11.14 -13.17 -6.22
CA THR A 39 -9.80 -12.62 -5.97
C THR A 39 -8.82 -12.93 -7.09
N ALA A 40 -8.78 -14.17 -7.59
CA ALA A 40 -7.91 -14.55 -8.70
C ALA A 40 -8.14 -13.69 -9.93
N LEU A 41 -9.42 -13.51 -10.28
CA LEU A 41 -9.82 -12.77 -11.47
C LEU A 41 -9.62 -11.27 -11.31
N VAL A 42 -9.84 -10.72 -10.10
CA VAL A 42 -9.56 -9.30 -9.78
C VAL A 42 -8.07 -9.02 -9.84
N LEU A 43 -7.24 -9.93 -9.33
CA LEU A 43 -5.77 -9.83 -9.41
C LEU A 43 -5.23 -9.92 -10.84
N ALA A 44 -5.95 -10.62 -11.72
CA ALA A 44 -5.59 -10.70 -13.13
C ALA A 44 -5.97 -9.44 -13.91
N ASP A 45 -6.76 -8.53 -13.34
CA ASP A 45 -7.05 -7.20 -13.88
C ASP A 45 -7.48 -7.24 -15.35
N GLY A 46 -8.53 -8.02 -15.63
CA GLY A 46 -9.05 -8.22 -16.99
C GLY A 46 -8.28 -9.22 -17.86
N HIS A 47 -7.10 -9.70 -17.43
CA HIS A 47 -6.39 -10.77 -18.15
C HIS A 47 -7.04 -12.14 -17.86
N PRO A 48 -7.07 -13.04 -18.85
CA PRO A 48 -7.56 -14.41 -18.63
C PRO A 48 -6.69 -15.18 -17.63
N VAL A 49 -7.35 -15.89 -16.72
CA VAL A 49 -6.75 -16.90 -15.83
C VAL A 49 -7.19 -18.28 -16.31
N ALA A 50 -6.22 -19.17 -16.51
CA ALA A 50 -6.46 -20.51 -17.03
C ALA A 50 -7.32 -21.35 -16.08
N ASP A 51 -8.06 -22.31 -16.64
CA ASP A 51 -8.94 -23.20 -15.88
C ASP A 51 -8.15 -24.00 -14.83
N ASP A 52 -6.96 -24.48 -15.17
CA ASP A 52 -6.08 -25.25 -14.28
C ASP A 52 -5.50 -24.38 -13.16
N GLU A 53 -5.10 -23.13 -13.46
CA GLU A 53 -4.64 -22.19 -12.43
C GLU A 53 -5.76 -21.84 -11.44
N LEU A 54 -6.98 -21.62 -11.96
CA LEU A 54 -8.15 -21.42 -11.11
C LEU A 54 -8.46 -22.68 -10.29
N ALA A 55 -8.34 -23.87 -10.88
CA ALA A 55 -8.56 -25.11 -10.16
C ALA A 55 -7.60 -25.27 -8.97
N ASP A 56 -6.30 -25.09 -9.20
CA ASP A 56 -5.26 -25.21 -8.17
C ASP A 56 -5.49 -24.23 -7.02
N LEU A 57 -5.87 -22.99 -7.34
CA LEU A 57 -6.17 -21.97 -6.33
C LEU A 57 -7.43 -22.31 -5.50
N LEU A 58 -8.46 -22.87 -6.16
CA LEU A 58 -9.76 -23.13 -5.55
C LEU A 58 -9.77 -24.41 -4.70
N TRP A 59 -8.94 -25.38 -5.06
CA TRP A 59 -8.83 -26.68 -4.40
C TRP A 59 -7.37 -27.11 -4.14
N PRO A 60 -6.61 -26.35 -3.33
CA PRO A 60 -5.18 -26.61 -3.11
C PRO A 60 -4.89 -27.95 -2.41
N GLU A 61 -5.85 -28.48 -1.65
CA GLU A 61 -5.69 -29.73 -0.89
C GLU A 61 -6.40 -30.92 -1.55
N LYS A 62 -7.65 -30.73 -1.97
CA LYS A 62 -8.48 -31.81 -2.51
C LYS A 62 -9.46 -31.29 -3.56
N ALA A 63 -9.14 -31.60 -4.81
CA ALA A 63 -10.01 -31.40 -5.95
C ALA A 63 -11.26 -32.29 -5.90
N PRO A 64 -12.42 -31.83 -6.38
CA PRO A 64 -13.56 -32.70 -6.63
C PRO A 64 -13.27 -33.65 -7.80
N ALA A 65 -14.05 -34.73 -7.92
CA ALA A 65 -13.90 -35.71 -8.99
C ALA A 65 -13.99 -35.10 -10.40
N ASP A 66 -14.78 -34.03 -10.56
CA ASP A 66 -14.86 -33.23 -11.78
C ASP A 66 -14.63 -31.74 -11.44
N VAL A 67 -13.35 -31.35 -11.49
CA VAL A 67 -12.86 -30.00 -11.20
C VAL A 67 -13.47 -28.96 -12.13
N LEU A 68 -13.53 -29.26 -13.43
CA LEU A 68 -14.04 -28.33 -14.43
C LEU A 68 -15.54 -28.07 -14.24
N LYS A 69 -16.32 -29.10 -13.92
CA LYS A 69 -17.72 -28.93 -13.53
C LYS A 69 -17.84 -28.08 -12.26
N GLY A 70 -17.00 -28.33 -11.26
CA GLY A 70 -16.93 -27.52 -10.04
C GLY A 70 -16.65 -26.03 -10.34
N LEU A 71 -15.68 -25.76 -11.23
CA LEU A 71 -15.31 -24.40 -11.62
C LEU A 71 -16.47 -23.69 -12.33
N ARG A 72 -17.12 -24.38 -13.29
CA ARG A 72 -18.29 -23.85 -13.99
C ARG A 72 -19.43 -23.49 -13.04
N VAL A 73 -19.66 -24.28 -11.99
CA VAL A 73 -20.66 -23.97 -10.96
C VAL A 73 -20.30 -22.70 -10.19
N LEU A 74 -19.04 -22.51 -9.81
CA LEU A 74 -18.59 -21.29 -9.13
C LEU A 74 -18.71 -20.06 -10.04
N VAL A 75 -18.32 -20.17 -11.31
CA VAL A 75 -18.48 -19.11 -12.31
C VAL A 75 -19.95 -18.75 -12.50
N TRP A 76 -20.82 -19.75 -12.62
CA TRP A 76 -22.27 -19.53 -12.73
C TRP A 76 -22.81 -18.78 -11.50
N ARG A 77 -22.45 -19.21 -10.29
CA ARG A 77 -22.84 -18.52 -9.04
C ARG A 77 -22.36 -17.07 -9.00
N LEU A 78 -21.13 -16.80 -9.44
CA LEU A 78 -20.60 -15.43 -9.47
C LEU A 78 -21.35 -14.56 -10.48
N ARG A 79 -21.64 -15.07 -11.68
CA ARG A 79 -22.47 -14.37 -12.68
C ARG A 79 -23.86 -14.09 -12.14
N SER A 80 -24.50 -15.06 -11.50
CA SER A 80 -25.82 -14.87 -10.90
C SER A 80 -25.81 -13.81 -9.81
N ALA A 81 -24.76 -13.75 -8.98
CA ALA A 81 -24.61 -12.71 -7.96
C ALA A 81 -24.43 -11.30 -8.56
N LEU A 82 -23.78 -11.21 -9.73
CA LEU A 82 -23.62 -9.96 -10.48
C LEU A 82 -24.90 -9.51 -11.23
N GLY A 83 -25.92 -10.37 -11.33
CA GLY A 83 -27.16 -10.08 -12.02
C GLY A 83 -26.93 -9.69 -13.49
N SER A 84 -27.52 -8.58 -13.92
CA SER A 84 -27.35 -8.03 -15.27
C SER A 84 -25.91 -7.60 -15.59
N ALA A 85 -25.06 -7.43 -14.58
CA ALA A 85 -23.63 -7.14 -14.77
C ALA A 85 -22.77 -8.40 -14.94
N GLY A 86 -23.38 -9.59 -15.02
CA GLY A 86 -22.67 -10.87 -15.16
C GLY A 86 -21.77 -10.98 -16.40
N ASP A 87 -22.01 -10.16 -17.42
CA ASP A 87 -21.21 -10.10 -18.65
C ASP A 87 -19.79 -9.56 -18.44
N CYS A 88 -19.50 -8.93 -17.28
CA CYS A 88 -18.14 -8.55 -16.93
C CYS A 88 -17.24 -9.76 -16.63
N LEU A 89 -17.83 -10.93 -16.31
CA LEU A 89 -17.13 -12.21 -16.17
C LEU A 89 -17.21 -12.99 -17.48
N GLN A 90 -16.13 -12.97 -18.25
CA GLN A 90 -16.10 -13.53 -19.60
C GLN A 90 -15.36 -14.87 -19.64
N ARG A 91 -15.83 -15.75 -20.52
CA ARG A 91 -15.08 -16.94 -20.93
C ARG A 91 -14.28 -16.58 -22.17
N THR A 92 -12.98 -16.86 -22.16
CA THR A 92 -12.08 -16.72 -23.30
C THR A 92 -11.53 -18.10 -23.68
N PRO A 93 -10.83 -18.23 -24.83
CA PRO A 93 -10.09 -19.45 -25.16
C PRO A 93 -9.04 -19.82 -24.10
N SER A 94 -8.47 -18.83 -23.41
CA SER A 94 -7.40 -19.00 -22.42
C SER A 94 -7.89 -19.12 -20.97
N GLY A 95 -9.21 -19.18 -20.73
CA GLY A 95 -9.79 -19.33 -19.39
C GLY A 95 -10.85 -18.26 -19.09
N TYR A 96 -10.86 -17.73 -17.87
CA TYR A 96 -11.83 -16.73 -17.43
C TYR A 96 -11.17 -15.39 -17.13
N CYS A 97 -11.82 -14.29 -17.51
CA CYS A 97 -11.39 -12.95 -17.11
C CYS A 97 -12.55 -12.15 -16.51
N LEU A 98 -12.22 -11.20 -15.63
CA LEU A 98 -13.18 -10.31 -15.00
C LEU A 98 -12.72 -8.87 -15.22
N VAL A 99 -13.57 -8.06 -15.84
CA VAL A 99 -13.29 -6.64 -16.09
C VAL A 99 -14.13 -5.80 -15.12
N VAL A 100 -13.51 -5.35 -14.03
CA VAL A 100 -14.18 -4.55 -12.99
C VAL A 100 -13.24 -3.48 -12.45
N ALA A 101 -13.79 -2.36 -11.98
CA ALA A 101 -12.98 -1.39 -11.26
C ALA A 101 -12.48 -2.01 -9.94
N SER A 102 -11.22 -1.80 -9.56
CA SER A 102 -10.69 -2.32 -8.31
C SER A 102 -9.89 -1.27 -7.55
N ASP A 103 -10.04 -1.26 -6.22
CA ASP A 103 -9.34 -0.26 -5.38
C ASP A 103 -7.83 -0.50 -5.30
N HIS A 104 -7.35 -1.73 -5.43
CA HIS A 104 -5.90 -2.01 -5.51
C HIS A 104 -5.27 -1.43 -6.77
N ARG A 105 -5.96 -1.49 -7.92
CA ARG A 105 -5.48 -0.88 -9.16
C ARG A 105 -5.49 0.63 -9.07
N ARG A 106 -6.61 1.20 -8.59
CA ARG A 106 -6.72 2.65 -8.32
C ARG A 106 -5.65 3.13 -7.36
N PHE A 107 -5.33 2.35 -6.33
CA PHE A 107 -4.25 2.64 -5.40
C PHE A 107 -2.90 2.68 -6.12
N ALA A 108 -2.57 1.67 -6.91
CA ALA A 108 -1.32 1.63 -7.66
C ALA A 108 -1.19 2.81 -8.65
N ASP A 109 -2.26 3.13 -9.38
CA ASP A 109 -2.29 4.25 -10.33
C ASP A 109 -2.12 5.60 -9.62
N LEU A 110 -2.79 5.82 -8.48
CA LEU A 110 -2.63 7.04 -7.67
C LEU A 110 -1.23 7.16 -7.06
N VAL A 111 -0.64 6.05 -6.61
CA VAL A 111 0.75 6.08 -6.10
C VAL A 111 1.71 6.42 -7.24
N ALA A 112 1.59 5.77 -8.40
CA ALA A 112 2.45 6.07 -9.55
C ALA A 112 2.34 7.54 -9.98
N SER A 113 1.12 8.08 -10.06
CA SER A 113 0.86 9.48 -10.37
C SER A 113 1.44 10.43 -9.31
N GLY A 114 1.21 10.13 -8.02
CA GLY A 114 1.73 10.93 -6.92
C GLY A 114 3.26 10.97 -6.88
N LEU A 115 3.92 9.83 -7.09
CA LEU A 115 5.38 9.76 -7.20
C LEU A 115 5.91 10.54 -8.41
N TYR A 116 5.22 10.44 -9.56
CA TYR A 116 5.59 11.23 -10.74
C TYR A 116 5.53 12.74 -10.44
N ARG A 117 4.46 13.22 -9.79
CA ARG A 117 4.33 14.62 -9.39
C ARG A 117 5.44 15.08 -8.46
N VAL A 118 5.79 14.27 -7.45
CA VAL A 118 6.93 14.56 -6.57
C VAL A 118 8.23 14.69 -7.38
N SER A 119 8.46 13.81 -8.36
CA SER A 119 9.67 13.85 -9.18
C SER A 119 9.80 15.11 -10.05
N ILE A 120 8.68 15.70 -10.47
CA ILE A 120 8.63 16.98 -11.20
C ILE A 120 8.48 18.19 -10.28
N ARG A 121 8.72 18.04 -8.98
CA ARG A 121 8.64 19.07 -7.93
C ARG A 121 7.23 19.63 -7.66
N ASP A 122 6.18 18.97 -8.13
CA ASP A 122 4.79 19.23 -7.71
C ASP A 122 4.49 18.50 -6.38
N SER A 123 5.05 19.03 -5.28
CA SER A 123 4.88 18.43 -3.95
C SER A 123 3.44 18.51 -3.45
N VAL A 124 2.69 19.54 -3.84
CA VAL A 124 1.28 19.72 -3.44
C VAL A 124 0.41 18.63 -4.07
N GLY A 125 0.48 18.49 -5.40
CA GLY A 125 -0.27 17.47 -6.11
C GLY A 125 0.17 16.06 -5.72
N GLY A 126 1.48 15.83 -5.54
CA GLY A 126 2.01 14.55 -5.09
C GLY A 126 1.49 14.12 -3.72
N VAL A 127 1.52 15.02 -2.73
CA VAL A 127 1.01 14.72 -1.37
C VAL A 127 -0.50 14.50 -1.36
N GLN A 128 -1.25 15.22 -2.20
CA GLN A 128 -2.69 15.03 -2.34
C GLN A 128 -3.00 13.63 -2.90
N GLU A 129 -2.42 13.26 -4.05
CA GLU A 129 -2.69 11.97 -4.70
C GLU A 129 -2.23 10.78 -3.85
N LEU A 130 -1.05 10.87 -3.21
CA LEU A 130 -0.61 9.85 -2.25
C LEU A 130 -1.55 9.76 -1.04
N GLY A 131 -2.10 10.89 -0.58
CA GLY A 131 -3.11 10.92 0.48
C GLY A 131 -4.41 10.23 0.07
N GLU A 132 -4.90 10.48 -1.14
CA GLU A 132 -6.07 9.81 -1.72
C GLU A 132 -5.84 8.30 -1.89
N ALA A 133 -4.66 7.90 -2.35
CA ALA A 133 -4.27 6.50 -2.47
C ALA A 133 -4.35 5.79 -1.10
N LEU A 134 -3.71 6.37 -0.08
CA LEU A 134 -3.67 5.80 1.27
C LEU A 134 -5.06 5.72 1.92
N ALA A 135 -5.97 6.64 1.59
CA ALA A 135 -7.34 6.62 2.09
C ALA A 135 -8.19 5.44 1.55
N LEU A 136 -7.74 4.75 0.51
CA LEU A 136 -8.41 3.55 0.00
C LEU A 136 -8.26 2.35 0.95
N TRP A 137 -7.23 2.34 1.80
CA TRP A 137 -6.94 1.26 2.73
C TRP A 137 -7.92 1.22 3.91
N ARG A 138 -8.52 0.07 4.14
CA ARG A 138 -9.47 -0.20 5.24
C ARG A 138 -8.98 -1.29 6.20
N GLY A 139 -7.89 -1.97 5.84
CA GLY A 139 -7.32 -3.10 6.55
C GLY A 139 -6.26 -3.77 5.70
N GLU A 140 -5.86 -4.97 6.10
CA GLU A 140 -4.94 -5.80 5.33
C GLU A 140 -5.59 -6.23 4.00
N PRO A 141 -4.88 -6.20 2.85
CA PRO A 141 -5.49 -6.54 1.57
C PRO A 141 -5.99 -7.98 1.55
N TRP A 142 -7.27 -8.23 1.22
CA TRP A 142 -7.93 -9.53 1.31
C TRP A 142 -7.90 -10.14 2.74
N GLN A 143 -8.13 -9.33 3.76
CA GLN A 143 -8.09 -9.74 5.18
C GLN A 143 -8.92 -10.99 5.52
N ASP A 144 -10.05 -11.18 4.85
CA ASP A 144 -11.00 -12.28 5.02
C ASP A 144 -10.60 -13.58 4.31
N LEU A 145 -9.51 -13.55 3.53
CA LEU A 145 -8.98 -14.70 2.81
C LEU A 145 -7.70 -15.16 3.47
N ALA A 146 -7.70 -16.43 3.90
CA ALA A 146 -6.48 -17.13 4.30
C ALA A 146 -5.44 -17.11 3.17
N ALA A 147 -4.17 -17.30 3.54
CA ALA A 147 -3.05 -17.34 2.60
C ALA A 147 -3.29 -18.37 1.48
N VAL A 148 -3.15 -17.93 0.23
CA VAL A 148 -3.23 -18.79 -0.96
C VAL A 148 -2.28 -18.27 -2.05
N GLY A 149 -1.04 -18.75 -2.03
CA GLY A 149 -0.07 -18.63 -3.13
C GLY A 149 0.02 -17.23 -3.73
N ARG A 150 -0.51 -17.07 -4.96
CA ARG A 150 -0.49 -15.81 -5.74
C ARG A 150 -1.07 -14.60 -4.99
N VAL A 151 -2.04 -14.81 -4.09
CA VAL A 151 -2.65 -13.74 -3.30
C VAL A 151 -1.65 -13.15 -2.30
N ASP A 152 -0.79 -13.97 -1.72
CA ASP A 152 0.17 -13.52 -0.69
C ASP A 152 1.27 -12.66 -1.31
N GLY A 153 1.75 -13.04 -2.50
CA GLY A 153 2.70 -12.23 -3.26
C GLY A 153 2.11 -10.87 -3.67
N ALA A 154 0.83 -10.83 -4.07
CA ALA A 154 0.14 -9.58 -4.39
C ALA A 154 -0.08 -8.71 -3.13
N ARG A 155 -0.48 -9.33 -2.02
CA ARG A 155 -0.64 -8.68 -0.71
C ARG A 155 0.66 -8.03 -0.25
N ALA A 156 1.77 -8.78 -0.27
CA ALA A 156 3.09 -8.27 0.10
C ALA A 156 3.50 -7.06 -0.76
N ARG A 157 3.32 -7.13 -2.09
CA ARG A 157 3.61 -6.01 -3.00
C ARG A 157 2.76 -4.76 -2.69
N LEU A 158 1.47 -4.94 -2.38
CA LEU A 158 0.61 -3.82 -2.02
C LEU A 158 1.02 -3.19 -0.70
N VAL A 159 1.40 -4.00 0.29
CA VAL A 159 1.92 -3.51 1.58
C VAL A 159 3.20 -2.71 1.35
N GLU A 160 4.17 -3.24 0.59
CA GLU A 160 5.40 -2.51 0.27
C GLU A 160 5.13 -1.19 -0.47
N LEU A 161 4.20 -1.20 -1.43
CA LEU A 161 3.80 0.02 -2.14
C LEU A 161 3.13 1.06 -1.22
N ARG A 162 2.38 0.61 -0.21
CA ARG A 162 1.80 1.49 0.83
C ARG A 162 2.88 2.10 1.70
N GLU A 163 3.87 1.31 2.11
CA GLU A 163 4.96 1.80 2.94
C GLU A 163 5.76 2.89 2.19
N LEU A 164 6.03 2.68 0.89
CA LEU A 164 6.62 3.69 0.00
C LEU A 164 5.74 4.95 -0.10
N ALA A 165 4.44 4.79 -0.34
CA ALA A 165 3.52 5.92 -0.48
C ALA A 165 3.43 6.75 0.82
N LEU A 166 3.51 6.11 2.00
CA LEU A 166 3.59 6.80 3.29
C LEU A 166 4.87 7.64 3.37
N GLU A 167 6.02 7.05 3.07
CA GLU A 167 7.32 7.74 3.14
C GLU A 167 7.40 8.94 2.19
N GLU A 168 6.95 8.78 0.94
CA GLU A 168 6.99 9.83 -0.07
C GLU A 168 5.98 10.94 0.22
N ARG A 169 4.84 10.61 0.83
CA ARG A 169 3.88 11.64 1.29
C ARG A 169 4.47 12.49 2.41
N GLU A 170 5.18 11.88 3.36
CA GLU A 170 5.83 12.65 4.42
C GLU A 170 7.04 13.44 3.90
N ALA A 171 7.82 12.88 2.98
CA ALA A 171 8.90 13.61 2.30
C ALA A 171 8.37 14.84 1.56
N GLY A 172 7.26 14.71 0.82
CA GLY A 172 6.60 15.83 0.16
C GLY A 172 6.08 16.89 1.14
N ARG A 173 5.58 16.48 2.31
CA ARG A 173 5.18 17.45 3.37
C ARG A 173 6.36 18.26 3.89
N LEU A 174 7.50 17.62 4.12
CA LEU A 174 8.73 18.33 4.50
C LEU A 174 9.15 19.32 3.41
N ALA A 175 9.08 18.94 2.14
CA ALA A 175 9.38 19.83 1.02
C ALA A 175 8.46 21.06 0.94
N MET A 176 7.24 20.96 1.47
CA MET A 176 6.28 22.07 1.56
C MET A 176 6.37 22.90 2.85
N GLY A 177 7.32 22.63 3.75
CA GLY A 177 7.43 23.33 5.03
C GLY A 177 6.40 22.88 6.08
N ASN A 178 5.82 21.68 5.91
CA ASN A 178 4.80 21.13 6.82
C ASN A 178 5.39 20.16 7.87
N GLY A 179 6.58 20.47 8.39
CA GLY A 179 7.36 19.65 9.31
C GLY A 179 6.59 19.18 10.55
N TRP A 180 5.76 20.02 11.17
CA TRP A 180 4.96 19.63 12.34
C TRP A 180 4.00 18.47 12.06
N VAL A 181 3.35 18.48 10.88
CA VAL A 181 2.43 17.42 10.47
C VAL A 181 3.22 16.16 10.13
N ALA A 182 4.35 16.31 9.45
CA ALA A 182 5.22 15.21 9.07
C ALA A 182 5.81 14.50 10.29
N VAL A 183 6.38 15.23 11.26
CA VAL A 183 6.93 14.67 12.51
C VAL A 183 5.88 13.84 13.23
N ARG A 184 4.66 14.36 13.44
CA ARG A 184 3.59 13.61 14.12
C ARG A 184 3.24 12.30 13.41
N SER A 185 3.21 12.32 12.07
CA SER A 185 2.95 11.12 11.26
C SER A 185 4.11 10.13 11.36
N LEU A 186 5.34 10.60 11.14
CA LEU A 186 6.57 9.81 11.14
C LEU A 186 6.86 9.18 12.50
N THR A 187 6.56 9.84 13.62
CA THR A 187 6.68 9.26 14.97
C THR A 187 5.85 7.98 15.12
N ARG A 188 4.66 7.91 14.49
CA ARG A 188 3.84 6.68 14.48
C ARG A 188 4.44 5.65 13.53
N LEU A 189 4.84 6.07 12.33
CA LEU A 189 5.39 5.18 11.30
C LEU A 189 6.70 4.48 11.72
N VAL A 190 7.57 5.15 12.50
CA VAL A 190 8.78 4.52 13.05
C VAL A 190 8.46 3.56 14.21
N ALA A 191 7.34 3.75 14.92
CA ALA A 191 6.90 2.80 15.92
C ALA A 191 6.28 1.55 15.29
N ASP A 192 5.52 1.72 14.19
CA ASP A 192 4.85 0.63 13.49
C ASP A 192 5.82 -0.27 12.71
N SER A 193 6.80 0.32 12.01
CA SER A 193 7.83 -0.41 11.25
C SER A 193 9.24 0.09 11.61
N PRO A 194 9.79 -0.31 12.77
CA PRO A 194 11.00 0.29 13.34
C PRO A 194 12.27 0.10 12.51
N TYR A 195 12.33 -0.93 11.66
CA TYR A 195 13.52 -1.22 10.84
C TYR A 195 13.53 -0.51 9.48
N ARG A 196 12.55 0.36 9.18
CA ARG A 196 12.57 1.18 7.95
C ARG A 196 13.39 2.45 8.16
N GLU A 197 14.68 2.36 7.86
CA GLU A 197 15.67 3.43 8.02
C GLU A 197 15.22 4.80 7.47
N ARG A 198 14.60 4.80 6.27
CA ARG A 198 14.10 6.02 5.62
C ARG A 198 13.15 6.84 6.49
N ARG A 199 12.34 6.19 7.32
CA ARG A 199 11.38 6.88 8.21
C ARG A 199 12.08 7.65 9.32
N TRP A 200 13.16 7.09 9.85
CA TRP A 200 14.01 7.75 10.85
C TRP A 200 14.75 8.94 10.26
N GLU A 201 15.24 8.81 9.02
CA GLU A 201 15.83 9.92 8.28
C GLU A 201 14.82 11.07 8.11
N LEU A 202 13.61 10.76 7.63
CA LEU A 202 12.55 11.76 7.45
C LEU A 202 12.14 12.39 8.78
N LEU A 203 12.05 11.60 9.86
CA LEU A 203 11.70 12.10 11.19
C LEU A 203 12.75 13.08 11.70
N ALA A 204 14.03 12.74 11.59
CA ALA A 204 15.12 13.62 11.96
C ALA A 204 15.11 14.91 11.11
N ARG A 205 14.91 14.82 9.79
CA ARG A 205 14.76 16.00 8.92
C ARG A 205 13.58 16.87 9.33
N GLY A 206 12.45 16.28 9.68
CA GLY A 206 11.28 17.01 10.19
C GLY A 206 11.57 17.77 11.48
N TYR A 207 12.28 17.14 12.43
CA TYR A 207 12.72 17.84 13.64
C TYR A 207 13.66 19.01 13.36
N LEU A 208 14.54 18.90 12.37
CA LEU A 208 15.41 20.01 11.96
C LEU A 208 14.63 21.16 11.33
N GLU A 209 13.68 20.85 10.47
CA GLU A 209 12.82 21.84 9.82
C GLU A 209 12.02 22.67 10.84
N ILE A 210 11.52 22.03 11.90
CA ILE A 210 10.79 22.73 12.98
C ILE A 210 11.70 23.33 14.08
N GLY A 211 13.02 23.34 13.87
CA GLY A 211 13.99 23.98 14.77
C GLY A 211 14.30 23.21 16.05
N GLN A 212 14.20 21.88 16.03
CA GLN A 212 14.48 20.99 17.17
C GLN A 212 15.64 20.00 16.87
N PRO A 213 16.88 20.49 16.70
CA PRO A 213 18.03 19.64 16.35
C PRO A 213 18.41 18.64 17.44
N ASP A 214 18.14 18.94 18.71
CA ASP A 214 18.31 18.04 19.85
C ASP A 214 17.42 16.79 19.74
N ARG A 215 16.16 16.98 19.31
CA ARG A 215 15.22 15.89 19.05
C ARG A 215 15.64 15.05 17.85
N ALA A 216 16.07 15.70 16.77
CA ALA A 216 16.60 15.00 15.60
C ALA A 216 17.77 14.07 15.98
N TYR A 217 18.72 14.57 16.76
CA TYR A 217 19.86 13.79 17.22
C TYR A 217 19.45 12.64 18.16
N ALA A 218 18.48 12.88 19.06
CA ALA A 218 17.97 11.86 19.95
C ALA A 218 17.33 10.67 19.19
N GLU A 219 16.53 10.93 18.16
CA GLU A 219 15.91 9.86 17.36
C GLU A 219 16.94 9.06 16.53
N LEU A 220 17.96 9.73 15.98
CA LEU A 220 19.02 9.02 15.23
C LEU A 220 19.82 8.08 16.14
N ARG A 221 20.18 8.52 17.35
CA ARG A 221 20.81 7.63 18.34
C ARG A 221 19.90 6.47 18.75
N ARG A 222 18.62 6.74 18.96
CA ARG A 222 17.63 5.70 19.28
C ARG A 222 17.57 4.64 18.18
N PHE A 223 17.57 5.04 16.91
CA PHE A 223 17.59 4.10 15.80
C PHE A 223 18.89 3.29 15.73
N ARG A 224 20.07 3.90 15.96
CA ARG A 224 21.33 3.16 16.05
C ARG A 224 21.26 2.06 17.11
N THR A 225 20.82 2.39 18.32
CA THR A 225 20.66 1.39 19.40
C THR A 225 19.70 0.28 18.98
N LEU A 226 18.56 0.64 18.39
CA LEU A 226 17.58 -0.33 17.89
C LEU A 226 18.17 -1.28 16.82
N LEU A 227 18.96 -0.78 15.86
CA LEU A 227 19.60 -1.62 14.84
C LEU A 227 20.70 -2.52 15.44
N ALA A 228 21.52 -1.98 16.33
CA ALA A 228 22.59 -2.72 16.97
C ALA A 228 22.01 -3.86 17.84
N ASP A 229 21.04 -3.54 18.69
CA ASP A 229 20.42 -4.50 19.61
C ASP A 229 19.52 -5.52 18.88
N GLY A 230 18.78 -5.06 17.86
CA GLY A 230 17.78 -5.87 17.17
C GLY A 230 18.32 -6.72 16.02
N LEU A 231 19.30 -6.21 15.27
CA LEU A 231 19.81 -6.85 14.05
C LEU A 231 21.34 -7.03 14.05
N GLY A 232 22.07 -6.47 15.03
CA GLY A 232 23.54 -6.45 15.00
C GLY A 232 24.12 -5.61 13.86
N LEU A 233 23.36 -4.61 13.38
CA LEU A 233 23.72 -3.77 12.24
C LEU A 233 23.96 -2.32 12.68
N ASP A 234 24.75 -1.61 11.90
CA ASP A 234 24.89 -0.16 11.99
C ASP A 234 23.93 0.57 11.03
N PRO A 235 23.60 1.86 11.29
CA PRO A 235 22.81 2.68 10.36
C PRO A 235 23.49 2.81 9.00
N GLY A 236 22.69 2.86 7.94
CA GLY A 236 23.17 3.10 6.59
C GLY A 236 23.89 4.44 6.39
N PRO A 237 24.52 4.63 5.21
CA PRO A 237 25.35 5.79 4.93
C PRO A 237 24.58 7.11 4.96
N THR A 238 23.29 7.10 4.60
CA THR A 238 22.45 8.30 4.58
C THR A 238 22.23 8.85 6.00
N LEU A 239 21.87 8.00 6.97
CA LEU A 239 21.75 8.46 8.36
C LEU A 239 23.09 8.82 8.96
N THR A 240 24.14 8.04 8.69
CA THR A 240 25.49 8.35 9.19
C THR A 240 25.96 9.73 8.72
N ALA A 241 25.69 10.10 7.47
CA ALA A 241 25.97 11.44 6.95
C ALA A 241 25.12 12.52 7.61
N LEU A 242 23.84 12.25 7.88
CA LEU A 242 22.95 13.19 8.57
C LEU A 242 23.41 13.45 10.02
N GLU A 243 23.74 12.39 10.76
CA GLU A 243 24.27 12.49 12.12
C GLU A 243 25.56 13.32 12.18
N ARG A 244 26.50 13.08 11.26
CA ARG A 244 27.76 13.82 11.19
C ARG A 244 27.52 15.32 10.98
N ARG A 245 26.64 15.69 10.04
CA ARG A 245 26.27 17.09 9.78
C ARG A 245 25.66 17.77 11.01
N LEU A 246 24.89 17.02 11.80
CA LEU A 246 24.31 17.52 13.05
C LEU A 246 25.35 17.70 14.15
N GLY A 247 26.31 16.77 14.27
CA GLY A 247 27.43 16.90 15.20
C GLY A 247 28.27 18.14 14.92
N GLU A 248 28.58 18.40 13.64
CA GLU A 248 29.35 19.58 13.21
C GLU A 248 28.59 20.90 13.49
N SER A 249 27.27 20.92 13.29
CA SER A 249 26.44 22.10 13.57
C SER A 249 26.28 22.37 15.07
N ALA A 250 26.22 21.32 15.90
CA ALA A 250 26.14 21.43 17.36
C ALA A 250 27.45 21.92 18.00
N THR A 251 28.60 21.73 17.33
CA THR A 251 29.88 22.28 17.80
C THR A 251 30.04 23.79 17.57
N VAL A 252 29.16 24.41 16.78
CA VAL A 252 29.13 25.88 16.55
C VAL A 252 28.06 26.53 17.42
N VAL A 253 28.20 26.41 18.75
CA VAL A 253 27.53 27.32 19.68
C VAL A 253 28.54 28.40 20.05
N PRO A 254 28.31 29.70 19.75
CA PRO A 254 29.20 30.75 20.22
C PRO A 254 29.18 30.72 21.76
N ARG A 255 30.37 30.61 22.36
CA ARG A 255 30.57 30.72 23.82
C ARG A 255 29.74 31.91 24.31
N ARG A 256 28.78 31.64 25.20
CA ARG A 256 28.00 32.67 25.89
C ARG A 256 28.95 33.78 26.35
N VAL A 257 28.80 34.96 25.77
CA VAL A 257 29.46 36.16 26.28
C VAL A 257 28.92 36.36 27.69
N ALA A 258 29.79 36.18 28.67
CA ALA A 258 29.47 36.44 30.06
C ALA A 258 29.24 37.95 30.20
N TRP A 259 27.97 38.35 30.34
CA TRP A 259 27.63 39.70 30.76
C TRP A 259 28.15 39.88 32.19
N ARG A 260 29.25 40.62 32.34
CA ARG A 260 29.71 41.14 33.63
C ARG A 260 28.78 42.29 34.01
N TRP A 261 27.99 42.09 35.06
CA TRP A 261 27.27 43.16 35.73
C TRP A 261 28.27 44.12 36.39
N ARG A 262 28.00 45.43 36.25
CA ARG A 262 28.62 46.50 37.05
C ARG A 262 27.83 46.68 38.33
#